data_AF-A0A2E7ZV06-F1
#
_entry.id   AF-A0A2E7ZV06-F1
#
_cell.length_a   1.000
_cell.length_b   1.000
_cell.length_c   1.000
_cell.angle_alpha   90.00
_cell.angle_beta   90.00
_cell.angle_gamma   90.00
#
_symmetry.space_group_name_H-M   'P 1'
#
loop_
_entity.id
_entity.type
_entity.pdbx_description
1 polymer ?
#
loop_
_entity_poly.entity_id
_entity_poly.type
_entity_poly.pdbx_seq_one_letter_code
_entity_poly.pdbx_strand_id
1 'polypeptide(L)'
;KAKPDIAEVKLASNAFSSKNSVLCEGIGVIQTCPTAKVVVQEGEEVIPQTTLHLKGDQSQPTGGGSINKYKWTAKQPGGSNQVFVPSSSFPNPTFTANAAGEYEFCLEVWDNSDQKSCVPACVTVLVLPEEAIHVELLWKTPADPDETDTGPAAGADMDLHFAHPLASSFDIDCDGKLDPWFSNPYDTFWFNPNPNWGSINPNVNDDPSLDLDDTDGAGPENLNLDEPEGKVGAPKFYHVGVHYWNDHGFGTSYATVNVYIMGVLALQLDKVEMDVLDMWYVGKINWPNSMSAKGITVDPFQICYQTGDPCDKANPGKRWVPKGDWCITPCYVNPAFTATQSGASASSCKKKP
;
A
#
# COMPACT_ATOMS: atom_id res chain seq x y z
N LYS A 1 26.99 31.69 -11.70
CA LYS A 1 25.92 30.84 -12.26
C LYS A 1 25.88 31.07 -13.77
N ALA A 2 25.96 30.01 -14.58
CA ALA A 2 25.75 30.13 -16.02
C ALA A 2 24.33 30.66 -16.27
N LYS A 3 24.19 31.62 -17.19
CA LYS A 3 22.87 32.08 -17.64
C LYS A 3 22.42 31.13 -18.75
N PRO A 4 21.18 30.63 -18.74
CA PRO A 4 20.67 29.83 -19.84
C PRO A 4 20.63 30.68 -21.11
N ASP A 5 21.02 30.09 -22.23
CA ASP A 5 20.74 30.60 -23.55
C ASP A 5 19.24 30.42 -23.81
N ILE A 6 18.55 31.51 -24.15
CA ILE A 6 17.12 31.51 -24.43
C ILE A 6 16.94 31.71 -25.93
N ALA A 7 16.27 30.77 -26.57
CA ALA A 7 15.89 30.85 -27.98
C ALA A 7 14.37 30.81 -28.12
N GLU A 8 13.81 31.64 -28.99
CA GLU A 8 12.40 31.61 -29.34
C GLU A 8 12.25 30.92 -30.71
N VAL A 9 11.67 29.73 -30.74
CA VAL A 9 11.39 29.02 -31.99
C VAL A 9 10.03 29.47 -32.51
N LYS A 10 10.03 30.16 -33.65
CA LYS A 10 8.82 30.61 -34.34
C LYS A 10 8.42 29.61 -35.40
N LEU A 11 7.29 28.95 -35.18
CA LEU A 11 6.69 28.02 -36.13
C LEU A 11 5.65 28.79 -36.96
N ALA A 12 5.87 28.85 -38.27
CA ALA A 12 4.90 29.41 -39.21
C ALA A 12 4.23 28.28 -39.99
N SER A 13 2.89 28.27 -40.03
CA SER A 13 2.10 27.30 -40.79
C SER A 13 0.99 27.99 -41.58
N ASN A 14 0.33 27.26 -42.47
CA ASN A 14 -0.84 27.71 -43.21
C ASN A 14 -2.16 27.61 -42.40
N ALA A 15 -2.09 27.38 -41.10
CA ALA A 15 -3.26 27.35 -40.21
C ALA A 15 -3.78 28.76 -39.87
N PHE A 16 -5.02 28.86 -39.40
CA PHE A 16 -5.68 30.13 -39.04
C PHE A 16 -4.93 30.92 -37.96
N SER A 17 -4.28 30.22 -37.01
CA SER A 17 -3.17 30.76 -36.19
C SER A 17 -1.85 30.40 -36.87
N SER A 18 -1.36 31.29 -37.73
CA SER A 18 -0.24 31.01 -38.63
C SER A 18 1.14 31.17 -37.96
N LYS A 19 1.21 31.55 -36.68
CA LYS A 19 2.45 31.80 -35.94
C LYS A 19 2.31 31.34 -34.49
N ASN A 20 3.06 30.31 -34.12
CA ASN A 20 3.22 29.90 -32.72
C ASN A 20 4.69 30.08 -32.32
N SER A 21 4.91 30.47 -31.06
CA SER A 21 6.24 30.64 -30.48
C SER A 21 6.43 29.65 -29.34
N VAL A 22 7.51 28.89 -29.35
CA VAL A 22 7.94 28.05 -28.24
C VAL A 22 9.22 28.64 -27.68
N LEU A 23 9.23 28.87 -26.36
CA LEU A 23 10.43 29.29 -25.66
C LEU A 23 11.30 28.04 -25.41
N CYS A 24 12.54 28.10 -25.85
CA CYS A 24 13.53 27.06 -25.62
C CYS A 24 14.63 27.63 -24.73
N GLU A 25 14.92 26.96 -23.64
CA GLU A 25 16.06 27.28 -22.78
C GLU A 25 17.11 26.17 -22.95
N GLY A 26 18.37 26.56 -23.16
CA GLY A 26 19.48 25.64 -23.31
C GLY A 26 20.71 26.17 -22.57
N ILE A 27 21.61 25.29 -22.16
CA ILE A 27 22.91 25.68 -21.62
C ILE A 27 23.96 25.12 -22.57
N GLY A 28 24.73 25.98 -23.22
CA GLY A 28 25.93 25.56 -23.95
C GLY A 28 26.92 24.91 -22.99
N VAL A 29 27.23 23.63 -23.19
CA VAL A 29 28.19 22.87 -22.39
C VAL A 29 29.49 22.68 -23.17
N ILE A 30 30.64 22.81 -22.50
CA ILE A 30 31.99 22.58 -23.07
C ILE A 30 32.19 21.08 -23.41
N GLN A 31 31.42 20.22 -22.74
CA GLN A 31 31.40 18.78 -22.94
C GLN A 31 29.97 18.34 -23.17
N THR A 32 29.71 17.78 -24.34
CA THR A 32 28.44 17.11 -24.64
C THR A 32 28.38 15.81 -23.83
N CYS A 33 27.33 15.67 -23.03
CA CYS A 33 27.03 14.44 -22.30
C CYS A 33 25.93 13.67 -23.02
N PRO A 34 25.82 12.35 -22.76
CA PRO A 34 24.60 11.62 -23.07
C PRO A 34 23.38 12.25 -22.40
N THR A 35 22.24 12.15 -23.07
CA THR A 35 20.93 12.59 -22.56
C THR A 35 20.12 11.36 -22.19
N ALA A 36 19.94 11.13 -20.89
CA ALA A 36 19.02 10.10 -20.41
C ALA A 36 17.58 10.44 -20.83
N LYS A 37 16.79 9.43 -21.18
CA LYS A 37 15.36 9.57 -21.44
C LYS A 37 14.63 8.42 -20.79
N VAL A 38 13.57 8.74 -20.06
CA VAL A 38 12.68 7.78 -19.40
C VAL A 38 11.31 7.85 -20.06
N VAL A 39 10.71 6.69 -20.31
CA VAL A 39 9.29 6.56 -20.69
C VAL A 39 8.70 5.44 -19.85
N VAL A 40 7.54 5.68 -19.25
CA VAL A 40 6.71 4.66 -18.60
C VAL A 40 5.62 4.29 -19.59
N GLN A 41 5.50 3.01 -19.97
CA GLN A 41 4.56 2.62 -21.02
C GLN A 41 3.09 2.75 -20.59
N GLU A 42 2.83 2.55 -19.31
CA GLU A 42 1.50 2.55 -18.70
C GLU A 42 0.97 3.97 -18.46
N GLY A 43 1.86 4.97 -18.51
CA GLY A 43 1.57 6.35 -18.15
C GLY A 43 2.13 6.74 -16.79
N GLU A 44 1.79 7.95 -16.36
CA GLU A 44 2.24 8.54 -15.10
C GLU A 44 1.16 8.46 -13.99
N GLU A 45 0.01 7.85 -14.30
CA GLU A 45 -1.07 7.57 -13.36
C GLU A 45 -1.54 6.13 -13.57
N VAL A 46 -1.46 5.30 -12.53
CA VAL A 46 -1.81 3.87 -12.57
C VAL A 46 -2.50 3.45 -11.26
N ILE A 47 -3.06 2.24 -11.23
CA ILE A 47 -3.58 1.61 -10.01
C ILE A 47 -2.51 0.74 -9.32
N PRO A 48 -2.64 0.43 -8.03
CA PRO A 48 -1.76 -0.52 -7.34
C PRO A 48 -1.66 -1.86 -8.08
N GLN A 49 -0.55 -2.57 -7.87
CA GLN A 49 -0.18 -3.83 -8.54
C GLN A 49 0.13 -3.71 -10.04
N THR A 50 0.14 -2.51 -10.61
CA THR A 50 0.53 -2.31 -12.01
C THR A 50 2.02 -2.63 -12.21
N THR A 51 2.32 -3.53 -13.15
CA THR A 51 3.70 -3.75 -13.62
C THR A 51 4.08 -2.67 -14.64
N LEU A 52 4.92 -1.74 -14.21
CA LEU A 52 5.44 -0.65 -15.04
C LEU A 52 6.54 -1.15 -15.96
N HIS A 53 6.45 -0.85 -17.25
CA HIS A 53 7.50 -1.09 -18.23
C HIS A 53 8.28 0.20 -18.48
N LEU A 54 9.45 0.31 -17.84
CA LEU A 54 10.30 1.49 -17.94
C LEU A 54 11.20 1.37 -19.19
N LYS A 55 11.24 2.40 -20.04
CA LYS A 55 12.09 2.44 -21.24
C LYS A 55 13.19 3.49 -21.08
N GLY A 56 14.43 3.03 -21.11
CA GLY A 56 15.63 3.86 -21.11
C GLY A 56 16.36 3.86 -22.45
N ASP A 57 16.03 2.92 -23.33
CA ASP A 57 16.66 2.70 -24.63
C ASP A 57 16.51 3.86 -25.64
N GLN A 58 15.62 4.81 -25.36
CA GLN A 58 15.47 6.04 -26.13
C GLN A 58 16.49 7.14 -25.75
N SER A 59 17.36 6.87 -24.77
CA SER A 59 18.44 7.77 -24.36
C SER A 59 19.42 8.03 -25.52
N GLN A 60 19.96 9.25 -25.58
CA GLN A 60 20.79 9.70 -26.69
C GLN A 60 22.27 9.79 -26.28
N PRO A 61 23.20 9.19 -27.02
CA PRO A 61 24.63 9.25 -26.74
C PRO A 61 25.24 10.56 -27.23
N THR A 62 26.46 10.81 -26.79
CA THR A 62 27.26 11.91 -27.32
C THR A 62 27.75 11.60 -28.73
N GLY A 63 27.76 12.61 -29.62
CA GLY A 63 28.51 12.54 -30.88
C GLY A 63 28.10 11.43 -31.86
N GLY A 64 26.89 10.89 -31.74
CA GLY A 64 26.41 9.79 -32.59
C GLY A 64 26.93 8.39 -32.19
N GLY A 65 27.41 8.22 -30.96
CA GLY A 65 27.81 6.93 -30.38
C GLY A 65 26.63 6.01 -30.06
N SER A 66 26.76 5.19 -29.00
CA SER A 66 25.69 4.37 -28.43
C SER A 66 25.71 4.41 -26.90
N ILE A 67 24.58 4.15 -26.27
CA ILE A 67 24.48 3.97 -24.81
C ILE A 67 24.80 2.52 -24.47
N ASN A 68 25.76 2.28 -23.56
CA ASN A 68 26.20 0.93 -23.17
C ASN A 68 25.92 0.59 -21.70
N LYS A 69 25.55 1.57 -20.87
CA LYS A 69 25.32 1.38 -19.43
C LYS A 69 24.13 2.18 -18.96
N TYR A 70 23.32 1.56 -18.11
CA TYR A 70 22.12 2.13 -17.50
C TYR A 70 22.21 1.95 -15.99
N LYS A 71 21.64 2.90 -15.25
CA LYS A 71 21.46 2.81 -13.82
C LYS A 71 20.14 3.47 -13.43
N TRP A 72 19.18 2.63 -13.11
CA TRP A 72 17.88 3.02 -12.58
C TRP A 72 17.93 3.14 -11.06
N THR A 73 17.17 4.08 -10.53
CA THR A 73 16.87 4.20 -9.10
C THR A 73 15.38 4.51 -8.95
N ALA A 74 14.74 3.90 -7.96
CA ALA A 74 13.36 4.19 -7.59
C ALA A 74 13.33 4.79 -6.18
N LYS A 75 12.57 5.87 -6.00
CA LYS A 75 11.99 6.21 -4.71
C LYS A 75 10.55 5.71 -4.73
N GLN A 76 10.14 5.06 -3.65
CA GLN A 76 8.85 4.40 -3.52
C GLN A 76 8.15 4.93 -2.26
N PRO A 77 6.82 4.80 -2.15
CA PRO A 77 6.09 5.05 -0.92
C PRO A 77 6.67 4.23 0.25
N GLY A 78 6.52 4.75 1.47
CA GLY A 78 6.96 4.05 2.66
C GLY A 78 6.28 2.68 2.79
N GLY A 79 7.07 1.63 3.05
CA GLY A 79 6.58 0.25 3.14
C GLY A 79 6.65 -0.52 1.81
N SER A 80 6.76 0.15 0.66
CA SER A 80 7.03 -0.51 -0.62
C SER A 80 8.52 -0.85 -0.76
N ASN A 81 8.83 -2.13 -0.96
CA ASN A 81 10.20 -2.66 -1.07
C ASN A 81 10.49 -3.30 -2.45
N GLN A 82 9.88 -2.80 -3.54
CA GLN A 82 9.98 -3.44 -4.86
C GLN A 82 11.33 -3.21 -5.55
N VAL A 83 11.70 -4.14 -6.43
CA VAL A 83 12.98 -4.12 -7.17
C VAL A 83 12.77 -4.13 -8.68
N PHE A 84 13.78 -3.64 -9.41
CA PHE A 84 13.77 -3.69 -10.88
C PHE A 84 14.04 -5.10 -11.40
N VAL A 85 13.23 -5.55 -12.35
CA VAL A 85 13.41 -6.84 -13.03
C VAL A 85 13.79 -6.62 -14.49
N PRO A 86 14.84 -7.26 -15.04
CA PRO A 86 15.72 -8.23 -14.38
C PRO A 86 16.77 -7.57 -13.45
N SER A 87 17.04 -6.27 -13.64
CA SER A 87 17.92 -5.50 -12.75
C SER A 87 17.81 -4.00 -13.02
N SER A 88 18.30 -3.18 -12.09
CA SER A 88 18.40 -1.72 -12.26
C SER A 88 19.44 -1.28 -13.30
N SER A 89 20.23 -2.20 -13.86
CA SER A 89 21.20 -1.93 -14.92
C SER A 89 20.71 -2.32 -16.32
N PHE A 90 19.52 -2.92 -16.41
CA PHE A 90 18.92 -3.27 -17.68
C PHE A 90 18.38 -2.02 -18.39
N PRO A 91 18.42 -1.93 -19.74
CA PRO A 91 17.95 -0.74 -20.45
C PRO A 91 16.46 -0.47 -20.25
N ASN A 92 15.66 -1.55 -20.23
CA ASN A 92 14.21 -1.51 -20.18
C ASN A 92 13.66 -2.45 -19.09
N PRO A 93 13.90 -2.16 -17.80
CA PRO A 93 13.43 -3.02 -16.73
C PRO A 93 11.91 -2.87 -16.54
N THR A 94 11.33 -3.83 -15.85
CA THR A 94 10.00 -3.72 -15.27
C THR A 94 10.08 -3.42 -13.78
N PHE A 95 9.02 -2.81 -13.25
CA PHE A 95 8.91 -2.44 -11.85
C PHE A 95 7.45 -2.56 -11.40
N THR A 96 7.17 -3.33 -10.35
CA THR A 96 5.80 -3.47 -9.85
C THR A 96 5.49 -2.33 -8.88
N ALA A 97 4.47 -1.53 -9.18
CA ALA A 97 3.96 -0.50 -8.28
C ALA A 97 2.96 -1.13 -7.30
N ASN A 98 3.46 -1.77 -6.24
CA ASN A 98 2.63 -2.59 -5.35
C ASN A 98 1.79 -1.80 -4.34
N ALA A 99 2.22 -0.60 -3.97
CA ALA A 99 1.54 0.24 -2.98
C ALA A 99 1.02 1.53 -3.61
N ALA A 100 -0.01 2.13 -3.02
CA ALA A 100 -0.49 3.44 -3.40
C ALA A 100 0.47 4.56 -2.97
N GLY A 101 0.56 5.62 -3.78
CA GLY A 101 1.42 6.77 -3.53
C GLY A 101 2.31 7.14 -4.72
N GLU A 102 3.28 8.02 -4.47
CA GLU A 102 4.18 8.53 -5.50
C GLU A 102 5.45 7.67 -5.63
N TYR A 103 5.75 7.24 -6.85
CA TYR A 103 7.00 6.59 -7.24
C TYR A 103 7.82 7.54 -8.11
N GLU A 104 9.08 7.78 -7.77
CA GLU A 104 10.01 8.54 -8.62
C GLU A 104 11.07 7.60 -9.21
N PHE A 105 11.07 7.46 -10.53
CA PHE A 105 12.06 6.68 -11.26
C PHE A 105 13.06 7.60 -11.92
N CYS A 106 14.35 7.47 -11.58
CA CYS A 106 15.44 8.20 -12.20
C CYS A 106 16.38 7.26 -12.96
N LEU A 107 16.84 7.71 -14.12
CA LEU A 107 17.79 7.02 -14.98
C LEU A 107 19.06 7.85 -15.17
N GLU A 108 20.20 7.23 -14.91
CA GLU A 108 21.52 7.67 -15.38
C GLU A 108 22.01 6.74 -16.49
N VAL A 109 22.66 7.31 -17.51
CA VAL A 109 23.20 6.52 -18.63
C VAL A 109 24.67 6.87 -18.90
N TRP A 110 25.38 5.93 -19.53
CA TRP A 110 26.74 6.12 -20.02
C TRP A 110 26.82 5.72 -21.50
N ASP A 111 27.56 6.51 -22.28
CA ASP A 111 27.86 6.16 -23.67
C ASP A 111 29.06 5.20 -23.79
N ASN A 112 29.31 4.77 -25.02
CA ASN A 112 30.42 3.90 -25.39
C ASN A 112 31.84 4.47 -25.11
N SER A 113 31.95 5.73 -24.70
CA SER A 113 33.20 6.35 -24.23
C SER A 113 33.25 6.43 -22.70
N ASP A 114 32.36 5.71 -22.01
CA ASP A 114 32.13 5.75 -20.56
C ASP A 114 31.79 7.16 -20.03
N GLN A 115 31.32 8.06 -20.90
CA GLN A 115 30.86 9.38 -20.49
C GLN A 115 29.48 9.27 -19.86
N LYS A 116 29.34 9.72 -18.61
CA LYS A 116 28.06 9.76 -17.89
C LYS A 116 27.17 10.91 -18.38
N SER A 117 25.86 10.71 -18.34
CA SER A 117 24.87 11.79 -18.48
C SER A 117 25.11 12.91 -17.47
N CYS A 118 24.97 14.15 -17.91
CA CYS A 118 25.21 15.33 -17.08
C CYS A 118 24.19 15.45 -15.94
N VAL A 119 22.95 15.04 -16.19
CA VAL A 119 21.84 14.98 -15.22
C VAL A 119 21.10 13.65 -15.40
N PRO A 120 20.49 13.10 -14.33
CA PRO A 120 19.54 12.01 -14.47
C PRO A 120 18.25 12.50 -15.15
N ALA A 121 17.58 11.61 -15.87
CA ALA A 121 16.19 11.82 -16.28
C ALA A 121 15.27 11.17 -15.25
N CYS A 122 14.33 11.92 -14.70
CA CYS A 122 13.39 11.42 -13.68
C CYS A 122 11.94 11.56 -14.16
N VAL A 123 11.09 10.61 -13.80
CA VAL A 123 9.65 10.63 -13.99
C VAL A 123 8.97 10.25 -12.68
N THR A 124 7.83 10.87 -12.39
CA THR A 124 6.99 10.50 -11.25
C THR A 124 5.77 9.74 -11.78
N VAL A 125 5.48 8.59 -11.17
CA VAL A 125 4.27 7.83 -11.40
C VAL A 125 3.43 7.90 -10.13
N LEU A 126 2.19 8.37 -10.26
CA LEU A 126 1.22 8.43 -9.20
C LEU A 126 0.37 7.15 -9.23
N VAL A 127 0.37 6.43 -8.12
CA VAL A 127 -0.38 5.17 -7.96
C VAL A 127 -1.58 5.44 -7.06
N LEU A 128 -2.79 5.33 -7.62
CA LEU A 128 -4.05 5.62 -6.91
C LEU A 128 -4.98 4.43 -7.00
N PRO A 129 -5.54 3.93 -5.88
CA PRO A 129 -6.65 2.98 -5.94
C PRO A 129 -7.87 3.66 -6.57
N GLU A 130 -8.61 2.92 -7.39
CA GLU A 130 -9.82 3.45 -8.06
C GLU A 130 -11.11 3.12 -7.30
N GLU A 131 -10.99 2.28 -6.28
CA GLU A 131 -12.09 1.73 -5.51
C GLU A 131 -12.67 2.75 -4.53
N ALA A 132 -13.95 2.56 -4.19
CA ALA A 132 -14.63 3.45 -3.26
C ALA A 132 -14.00 3.39 -1.86
N ILE A 133 -13.63 2.19 -1.41
CA ILE A 133 -12.82 1.96 -0.21
C ILE A 133 -11.67 1.05 -0.62
N HIS A 134 -10.44 1.52 -0.37
CA HIS A 134 -9.23 0.72 -0.46
C HIS A 134 -8.50 0.78 0.87
N VAL A 135 -8.14 -0.39 1.41
CA VAL A 135 -7.38 -0.54 2.64
C VAL A 135 -6.08 -1.27 2.31
N GLU A 136 -4.97 -0.66 2.68
CA GLU A 136 -3.63 -1.16 2.42
C GLU A 136 -2.92 -1.37 3.75
N LEU A 137 -2.42 -2.59 3.96
CA LEU A 137 -1.59 -2.96 5.09
C LEU A 137 -0.15 -3.16 4.60
N LEU A 138 0.81 -2.45 5.18
CA LEU A 138 2.24 -2.68 4.99
C LEU A 138 2.89 -2.93 6.35
N TRP A 139 4.01 -3.63 6.39
CA TRP A 139 4.76 -3.77 7.63
C TRP A 139 6.27 -3.70 7.42
N LYS A 140 6.97 -3.48 8.53
CA LYS A 140 8.43 -3.60 8.60
C LYS A 140 8.80 -4.55 9.72
N THR A 141 9.75 -5.42 9.43
CA THR A 141 10.20 -6.48 10.33
C THR A 141 11.70 -6.33 10.51
N PRO A 142 12.19 -5.50 11.46
CA PRO A 142 13.62 -5.14 11.52
C PRO A 142 14.59 -6.30 11.75
N ALA A 143 14.09 -7.44 12.22
CA ALA A 143 14.89 -8.65 12.41
C ALA A 143 15.02 -9.50 11.14
N ASP A 144 14.23 -9.21 10.11
CA ASP A 144 14.38 -9.78 8.78
C ASP A 144 15.55 -9.09 8.05
N PRO A 145 16.64 -9.82 7.74
CA PRO A 145 17.78 -9.24 7.03
C PRO A 145 17.48 -8.82 5.58
N ASP A 146 16.45 -9.39 4.94
CA ASP A 146 16.13 -9.17 3.52
C ASP A 146 14.62 -9.22 3.27
N GLU A 147 13.90 -8.15 3.61
CA GLU A 147 12.45 -7.96 3.35
C GLU A 147 12.05 -7.99 1.85
N THR A 148 12.94 -8.39 0.93
CA THR A 148 12.67 -8.49 -0.52
C THR A 148 12.76 -9.91 -1.05
N ASP A 149 13.18 -10.88 -0.25
CA ASP A 149 13.10 -12.28 -0.63
C ASP A 149 11.65 -12.79 -0.60
N THR A 150 11.43 -13.94 -1.22
CA THR A 150 10.09 -14.52 -1.38
C THR A 150 10.19 -16.02 -1.19
N GLY A 151 9.19 -16.63 -0.58
CA GLY A 151 9.11 -18.07 -0.37
C GLY A 151 8.62 -18.42 1.04
N PRO A 152 8.23 -19.68 1.28
CA PRO A 152 7.59 -20.06 2.53
C PRO A 152 8.40 -19.63 3.76
N ALA A 153 7.79 -18.80 4.61
CA ALA A 153 8.39 -18.26 5.82
C ALA A 153 9.63 -17.37 5.62
N ALA A 154 9.74 -16.68 4.48
CA ALA A 154 10.80 -15.72 4.18
C ALA A 154 10.70 -14.43 5.02
N GLY A 155 9.49 -14.04 5.41
CA GLY A 155 9.21 -12.85 6.20
C GLY A 155 8.07 -13.07 7.21
N ALA A 156 7.62 -11.99 7.85
CA ALA A 156 6.47 -12.02 8.75
C ALA A 156 5.15 -12.12 7.97
N ASP A 157 4.17 -12.80 8.54
CA ASP A 157 2.84 -13.02 7.96
C ASP A 157 1.79 -12.23 8.77
N MET A 158 1.26 -11.16 8.17
CA MET A 158 0.27 -10.28 8.78
C MET A 158 -0.96 -10.17 7.88
N ASP A 159 -2.11 -10.59 8.40
CA ASP A 159 -3.37 -10.62 7.68
C ASP A 159 -4.19 -9.35 7.93
N LEU A 160 -4.68 -8.74 6.86
CA LEU A 160 -5.67 -7.69 6.84
C LEU A 160 -7.07 -8.29 6.90
N HIS A 161 -7.87 -7.77 7.83
CA HIS A 161 -9.27 -8.11 7.98
C HIS A 161 -10.15 -6.91 7.66
N PHE A 162 -11.09 -7.11 6.75
CA PHE A 162 -12.17 -6.16 6.48
C PHE A 162 -13.51 -6.82 6.68
N ALA A 163 -14.26 -6.35 7.67
CA ALA A 163 -15.46 -7.01 8.12
C ALA A 163 -16.72 -6.13 8.03
N HIS A 164 -17.80 -6.73 7.54
CA HIS A 164 -19.11 -6.13 7.38
C HIS A 164 -19.79 -5.87 8.76
N PRO A 165 -20.75 -4.94 8.89
CA PRO A 165 -21.50 -4.72 10.14
C PRO A 165 -22.21 -5.93 10.75
N LEU A 166 -22.51 -6.93 9.92
CA LEU A 166 -23.15 -8.17 10.36
C LEU A 166 -22.13 -9.23 10.80
N ALA A 167 -20.83 -8.96 10.64
CA ALA A 167 -19.78 -9.81 11.11
C ALA A 167 -19.89 -9.99 12.62
N SER A 168 -19.98 -11.24 13.01
CA SER A 168 -20.16 -11.65 14.39
C SER A 168 -19.65 -13.07 14.51
N SER A 169 -18.59 -13.23 15.29
CA SER A 169 -17.92 -14.49 15.51
C SER A 169 -17.95 -14.81 17.01
N PHE A 170 -16.84 -15.30 17.57
CA PHE A 170 -16.65 -15.50 18.99
C PHE A 170 -16.20 -14.20 19.67
N ASP A 171 -16.53 -14.07 20.96
CA ASP A 171 -15.91 -13.08 21.85
C ASP A 171 -14.54 -13.64 22.27
N ILE A 172 -13.51 -13.38 21.46
CA ILE A 172 -12.17 -13.95 21.67
C ILE A 172 -11.37 -13.07 22.65
N ASP A 173 -11.66 -11.78 22.71
CA ASP A 173 -11.01 -10.84 23.64
C ASP A 173 -11.64 -10.82 25.04
N CYS A 174 -12.83 -11.41 25.22
CA CYS A 174 -13.62 -11.49 26.46
C CYS A 174 -14.19 -10.15 26.95
N ASP A 175 -14.49 -9.20 26.05
CA ASP A 175 -15.13 -7.92 26.40
C ASP A 175 -16.66 -8.03 26.62
N GLY A 176 -17.24 -9.21 26.36
CA GLY A 176 -18.66 -9.50 26.43
C GLY A 176 -19.44 -9.16 25.16
N LYS A 177 -18.76 -8.82 24.06
CA LYS A 177 -19.30 -8.63 22.72
C LYS A 177 -18.62 -9.59 21.76
N LEU A 178 -19.34 -9.96 20.69
CA LEU A 178 -18.78 -10.83 19.66
C LEU A 178 -17.85 -10.00 18.76
N ASP A 179 -16.68 -10.56 18.45
CA ASP A 179 -15.72 -9.94 17.53
C ASP A 179 -16.17 -10.11 16.07
N PRO A 180 -15.83 -9.16 15.18
CA PRO A 180 -16.17 -9.28 13.76
C PRO A 180 -15.22 -10.24 13.01
N TRP A 181 -14.10 -10.63 13.61
CA TRP A 181 -13.02 -11.37 12.94
C TRP A 181 -13.32 -12.84 12.71
N PHE A 182 -12.80 -13.37 11.62
CA PHE A 182 -12.97 -14.75 11.14
C PHE A 182 -14.45 -15.12 10.95
N SER A 183 -15.33 -14.14 10.72
CA SER A 183 -16.77 -14.33 10.57
C SER A 183 -17.09 -14.66 9.12
N ASN A 184 -17.44 -15.90 8.80
CA ASN A 184 -17.90 -16.26 7.45
C ASN A 184 -19.41 -16.01 7.30
N PRO A 185 -19.90 -15.32 6.24
CA PRO A 185 -19.14 -14.76 5.11
C PRO A 185 -18.67 -13.31 5.32
N TYR A 186 -18.96 -12.71 6.47
CA TYR A 186 -18.90 -11.26 6.70
C TYR A 186 -17.51 -10.67 7.02
N ASP A 187 -16.43 -11.44 6.85
CA ASP A 187 -15.05 -11.00 7.04
C ASP A 187 -14.21 -11.41 5.84
N THR A 188 -13.54 -10.44 5.24
CA THR A 188 -12.67 -10.60 4.07
C THR A 188 -11.24 -10.60 4.55
N PHE A 189 -10.55 -11.72 4.35
CA PHE A 189 -9.19 -12.02 4.80
C PHE A 189 -8.67 -13.23 4.01
N TRP A 190 -7.42 -13.66 4.22
CA TRP A 190 -6.74 -14.70 3.41
C TRP A 190 -7.59 -15.97 3.14
N PHE A 191 -8.35 -16.45 4.13
CA PHE A 191 -9.15 -17.68 3.99
C PHE A 191 -10.49 -17.45 3.28
N ASN A 192 -11.00 -16.21 3.30
CA ASN A 192 -12.24 -15.80 2.67
C ASN A 192 -12.01 -14.54 1.84
N PRO A 193 -11.21 -14.63 0.75
CA PRO A 193 -10.66 -13.45 0.10
C PRO A 193 -11.67 -12.72 -0.78
N ASN A 194 -12.80 -13.35 -1.15
CA ASN A 194 -13.82 -12.75 -2.03
C ASN A 194 -15.23 -13.16 -1.58
N PRO A 195 -15.70 -12.74 -0.39
CA PRO A 195 -17.03 -13.10 0.07
C PRO A 195 -18.12 -12.31 -0.64
N ASN A 196 -19.29 -12.94 -0.81
CA ASN A 196 -20.47 -12.23 -1.26
C ASN A 196 -21.17 -11.54 -0.07
N TRP A 197 -21.15 -10.20 -0.04
CA TRP A 197 -21.83 -9.38 0.97
C TRP A 197 -23.10 -8.74 0.41
N GLY A 198 -23.10 -8.43 -0.89
CA GLY A 198 -24.17 -7.70 -1.53
C GLY A 198 -25.08 -8.61 -2.34
N SER A 199 -25.12 -8.36 -3.64
CA SER A 199 -26.02 -9.02 -4.56
C SER A 199 -25.43 -10.33 -5.06
N ILE A 200 -26.29 -11.32 -5.35
CA ILE A 200 -25.85 -12.56 -6.03
C ILE A 200 -25.49 -12.34 -7.51
N ASN A 201 -25.62 -11.11 -8.01
CA ASN A 201 -25.34 -10.80 -9.41
C ASN A 201 -23.84 -10.49 -9.55
N PRO A 202 -23.03 -11.36 -10.18
CA PRO A 202 -21.58 -11.21 -10.25
C PRO A 202 -21.12 -10.05 -11.15
N ASN A 203 -22.05 -9.31 -11.77
CA ASN A 203 -21.75 -8.11 -12.55
C ASN A 203 -21.90 -6.82 -11.74
N VAL A 204 -22.32 -6.90 -10.48
CA VAL A 204 -22.32 -5.79 -9.53
C VAL A 204 -21.06 -5.94 -8.69
N ASN A 205 -20.33 -4.84 -8.50
CA ASN A 205 -19.07 -4.85 -7.76
C ASN A 205 -19.31 -4.43 -6.29
N ASP A 206 -20.27 -5.10 -5.64
CA ASP A 206 -20.72 -4.82 -4.26
C ASP A 206 -20.16 -5.80 -3.23
N ASP A 207 -19.21 -6.62 -3.65
CA ASP A 207 -18.50 -7.60 -2.83
C ASP A 207 -17.05 -7.11 -2.60
N PRO A 208 -16.51 -7.26 -1.37
CA PRO A 208 -15.12 -6.92 -1.11
C PRO A 208 -14.16 -7.99 -1.64
N SER A 209 -12.91 -7.61 -1.89
CA SER A 209 -11.86 -8.53 -2.30
C SER A 209 -10.52 -8.23 -1.60
N LEU A 210 -9.82 -9.29 -1.19
CA LEU A 210 -8.40 -9.27 -0.86
C LEU A 210 -7.62 -9.59 -2.13
N ASP A 211 -7.05 -8.56 -2.75
CA ASP A 211 -6.44 -8.63 -4.09
C ASP A 211 -4.94 -8.92 -4.05
N LEU A 212 -4.30 -8.68 -2.91
CA LEU A 212 -2.95 -9.14 -2.62
C LEU A 212 -2.88 -9.68 -1.19
N ASP A 213 -2.43 -10.93 -1.09
CA ASP A 213 -2.16 -11.68 0.13
C ASP A 213 -0.64 -11.94 0.15
N ASP A 214 0.07 -11.29 1.07
CA ASP A 214 1.53 -11.38 1.22
C ASP A 214 1.87 -12.19 2.47
N THR A 215 2.10 -13.47 2.26
CA THR A 215 2.33 -14.45 3.33
C THR A 215 3.78 -14.54 3.81
N ASP A 216 4.71 -13.82 3.17
CA ASP A 216 6.14 -14.05 3.38
C ASP A 216 7.06 -12.83 3.17
N GLY A 217 6.52 -11.61 3.10
CA GLY A 217 7.29 -10.39 2.85
C GLY A 217 7.04 -9.25 3.84
N ALA A 218 7.04 -8.02 3.33
CA ALA A 218 6.78 -6.77 4.05
C ALA A 218 5.41 -6.14 3.68
N GLY A 219 4.58 -6.90 2.96
CA GLY A 219 3.37 -6.42 2.34
C GLY A 219 3.61 -5.76 0.97
N PRO A 220 2.57 -5.13 0.39
CA PRO A 220 1.31 -4.85 1.04
C PRO A 220 0.32 -6.00 0.96
N GLU A 221 -0.63 -6.03 1.89
CA GLU A 221 -1.94 -6.61 1.63
C GLU A 221 -2.93 -5.53 1.25
N ASN A 222 -3.71 -5.78 0.19
CA ASN A 222 -4.62 -4.81 -0.40
C ASN A 222 -6.03 -5.36 -0.40
N LEU A 223 -6.95 -4.57 0.16
CA LEU A 223 -8.36 -4.91 0.24
C LEU A 223 -9.23 -3.82 -0.36
N ASN A 224 -10.16 -4.23 -1.20
CA ASN A 224 -10.97 -3.38 -2.06
C ASN A 224 -12.47 -3.57 -1.82
N LEU A 225 -13.25 -2.48 -1.96
CA LEU A 225 -14.70 -2.49 -2.04
C LEU A 225 -15.21 -1.31 -2.89
N ASP A 226 -15.83 -1.62 -4.02
CA ASP A 226 -16.26 -0.64 -5.03
C ASP A 226 -17.64 -0.04 -4.80
N GLU A 227 -18.61 -0.85 -4.34
CA GLU A 227 -19.95 -0.39 -4.01
C GLU A 227 -20.30 -0.62 -2.53
N PRO A 228 -19.77 0.21 -1.59
CA PRO A 228 -20.09 0.02 -0.19
C PRO A 228 -21.57 0.28 0.10
N GLU A 229 -22.15 -0.60 0.92
CA GLU A 229 -23.49 -0.46 1.46
C GLU A 229 -23.63 0.83 2.27
N GLY A 230 -24.80 1.44 2.15
CA GLY A 230 -25.17 2.61 2.93
C GLY A 230 -25.49 3.79 2.04
N LYS A 231 -26.32 4.69 2.57
CA LYS A 231 -26.77 5.88 1.85
C LYS A 231 -27.05 7.01 2.80
N VAL A 232 -27.21 8.20 2.24
CA VAL A 232 -27.61 9.36 3.03
C VAL A 232 -28.93 9.09 3.75
N GLY A 233 -28.90 9.16 5.08
CA GLY A 233 -30.04 8.84 5.97
C GLY A 233 -30.11 7.39 6.49
N ALA A 234 -29.25 6.49 5.99
CA ALA A 234 -29.06 5.13 6.50
C ALA A 234 -27.60 4.70 6.31
N PRO A 235 -26.66 5.31 7.06
CA PRO A 235 -25.24 4.99 6.94
C PRO A 235 -24.96 3.56 7.41
N LYS A 236 -23.91 2.96 6.85
CA LYS A 236 -23.28 1.74 7.37
C LYS A 236 -21.87 2.07 7.84
N PHE A 237 -21.20 1.07 8.38
CA PHE A 237 -19.79 1.14 8.74
C PHE A 237 -19.11 -0.15 8.31
N TYR A 238 -17.79 -0.20 8.31
CA TYR A 238 -17.01 -1.41 8.07
C TYR A 238 -15.88 -1.46 9.08
N HIS A 239 -15.57 -2.64 9.57
CA HIS A 239 -14.48 -2.86 10.52
C HIS A 239 -13.19 -3.13 9.76
N VAL A 240 -12.08 -2.54 10.24
CA VAL A 240 -10.74 -2.84 9.76
C VAL A 240 -9.93 -3.41 10.93
N GLY A 241 -9.26 -4.53 10.71
CA GLY A 241 -8.41 -5.19 11.68
C GLY A 241 -7.14 -5.73 11.01
N VAL A 242 -6.11 -5.97 11.81
CA VAL A 242 -4.87 -6.61 11.37
C VAL A 242 -4.56 -7.74 12.35
N HIS A 243 -4.32 -8.95 11.85
CA HIS A 243 -3.90 -10.10 12.63
C HIS A 243 -2.45 -10.41 12.32
N TYR A 244 -1.58 -10.42 13.34
CA TYR A 244 -0.22 -10.92 13.16
C TYR A 244 -0.23 -12.45 13.22
N TRP A 245 -0.43 -13.11 12.09
CA TRP A 245 -0.62 -14.56 12.04
C TRP A 245 0.63 -15.35 12.46
N ASN A 246 1.78 -15.05 11.86
CA ASN A 246 3.01 -15.78 12.15
C ASN A 246 4.26 -14.91 11.97
N ASP A 247 5.13 -14.90 12.99
CA ASP A 247 6.38 -14.13 12.94
C ASP A 247 7.50 -14.84 12.17
N HIS A 248 7.34 -16.14 11.87
CA HIS A 248 8.36 -16.99 11.27
C HIS A 248 9.74 -16.92 11.96
N GLY A 249 9.74 -16.55 13.26
CA GLY A 249 10.96 -16.34 14.04
C GLY A 249 11.64 -14.97 13.89
N PHE A 250 11.10 -14.06 13.09
CA PHE A 250 11.58 -12.68 12.97
C PHE A 250 11.12 -11.79 14.12
N GLY A 251 10.04 -12.15 14.82
CA GLY A 251 9.62 -11.47 16.05
C GLY A 251 8.69 -10.28 15.79
N THR A 252 9.02 -9.10 16.32
CA THR A 252 8.11 -7.94 16.30
C THR A 252 8.09 -7.25 14.94
N SER A 253 6.89 -6.89 14.47
CA SER A 253 6.66 -6.15 13.23
C SER A 253 6.00 -4.80 13.51
N TYR A 254 6.19 -3.83 12.61
CA TYR A 254 5.62 -2.48 12.69
C TYR A 254 4.67 -2.26 11.52
N ALA A 255 3.37 -2.42 11.78
CA ALA A 255 2.32 -2.30 10.79
C ALA A 255 1.99 -0.84 10.46
N THR A 256 1.61 -0.61 9.21
CA THR A 256 1.09 0.64 8.68
C THR A 256 -0.20 0.33 7.95
N VAL A 257 -1.29 0.99 8.33
CA VAL A 257 -2.58 0.88 7.64
C VAL A 257 -2.91 2.21 6.99
N ASN A 258 -3.08 2.19 5.68
CA ASN A 258 -3.57 3.29 4.88
C ASN A 258 -5.01 2.98 4.45
N VAL A 259 -5.90 3.96 4.58
CA VAL A 259 -7.26 3.88 4.07
C VAL A 259 -7.47 4.99 3.07
N TYR A 260 -7.82 4.60 1.85
CA TYR A 260 -8.14 5.49 0.75
C TYR A 260 -9.64 5.43 0.50
N ILE A 261 -10.24 6.61 0.30
CA ILE A 261 -11.64 6.71 -0.09
C ILE A 261 -11.72 7.44 -1.42
N MET A 262 -12.30 6.79 -2.43
CA MET A 262 -12.37 7.31 -3.81
C MET A 262 -10.99 7.75 -4.32
N GLY A 263 -9.97 6.92 -4.09
CA GLY A 263 -8.57 7.19 -4.46
C GLY A 263 -7.81 8.21 -3.63
N VAL A 264 -8.43 8.84 -2.61
CA VAL A 264 -7.76 9.83 -1.75
C VAL A 264 -7.36 9.22 -0.41
N LEU A 265 -6.09 9.35 -0.03
CA LEU A 265 -5.61 8.94 1.31
C LEU A 265 -6.37 9.71 2.39
N ALA A 266 -7.19 8.98 3.15
CA ALA A 266 -8.15 9.53 4.10
C ALA A 266 -7.78 9.24 5.56
N LEU A 267 -7.07 8.14 5.81
CA LEU A 267 -6.48 7.79 7.10
C LEU A 267 -5.14 7.08 6.89
N GLN A 268 -4.15 7.41 7.71
CA GLN A 268 -2.90 6.68 7.81
C GLN A 268 -2.54 6.50 9.28
N LEU A 269 -2.32 5.23 9.67
CA LEU A 269 -1.82 4.85 10.98
C LEU A 269 -0.51 4.10 10.77
N ASP A 270 0.61 4.73 11.16
CA ASP A 270 1.97 4.30 10.82
C ASP A 270 2.71 3.77 12.06
N LYS A 271 3.58 2.78 11.86
CA LYS A 271 4.47 2.18 12.89
C LYS A 271 3.76 1.63 14.13
N VAL A 272 2.64 0.93 13.93
CA VAL A 272 1.97 0.21 15.02
C VAL A 272 2.76 -1.07 15.33
N GLU A 273 3.38 -1.12 16.51
CA GLU A 273 4.11 -2.29 16.99
C GLU A 273 3.15 -3.45 17.27
N MET A 274 3.38 -4.59 16.63
CA MET A 274 2.61 -5.82 16.81
C MET A 274 3.54 -7.01 17.03
N ASP A 275 3.17 -7.89 17.95
CA ASP A 275 3.81 -9.18 18.20
C ASP A 275 2.96 -10.33 17.64
N VAL A 276 3.56 -11.50 17.49
CA VAL A 276 2.87 -12.69 16.96
C VAL A 276 1.56 -12.96 17.69
N LEU A 277 0.53 -13.25 16.92
CA LEU A 277 -0.87 -13.45 17.32
C LEU A 277 -1.58 -12.21 17.88
N ASP A 278 -1.00 -11.02 17.83
CA ASP A 278 -1.73 -9.80 18.16
C ASP A 278 -2.85 -9.56 17.13
N MET A 279 -4.05 -9.22 17.61
CA MET A 279 -5.14 -8.73 16.77
C MET A 279 -5.35 -7.25 17.03
N TRP A 280 -4.95 -6.41 16.08
CA TRP A 280 -5.18 -4.98 16.13
C TRP A 280 -6.52 -4.64 15.50
N TYR A 281 -7.46 -4.14 16.30
CA TYR A 281 -8.65 -3.48 15.78
C TYR A 281 -8.32 -2.02 15.43
N VAL A 282 -8.16 -1.75 14.14
CA VAL A 282 -7.81 -0.41 13.61
C VAL A 282 -8.95 0.57 13.89
N GLY A 283 -10.19 0.16 13.59
CA GLY A 283 -11.38 0.98 13.81
C GLY A 283 -12.45 0.73 12.76
N LYS A 284 -13.30 1.74 12.56
CA LYS A 284 -14.40 1.70 11.60
C LYS A 284 -14.27 2.74 10.50
N ILE A 285 -14.60 2.35 9.29
CA ILE A 285 -14.86 3.23 8.15
C ILE A 285 -16.37 3.46 8.10
N ASN A 286 -16.85 4.68 8.27
CA ASN A 286 -18.26 5.01 8.10
C ASN A 286 -18.57 5.30 6.63
N TRP A 287 -19.70 4.79 6.14
CA TRP A 287 -20.13 4.99 4.75
C TRP A 287 -21.59 5.51 4.66
N PRO A 288 -21.87 6.53 3.82
CA PRO A 288 -20.92 7.36 3.08
C PRO A 288 -19.96 8.14 4.00
N ASN A 289 -18.70 8.29 3.58
CA ASN A 289 -17.58 8.83 4.39
C ASN A 289 -17.65 10.33 4.71
N SER A 290 -18.76 11.00 4.43
CA SER A 290 -19.09 12.30 5.04
C SER A 290 -20.59 12.55 4.92
N MET A 291 -21.23 12.71 6.06
CA MET A 291 -22.66 12.96 6.16
C MET A 291 -22.88 14.22 6.97
N SER A 292 -23.34 15.29 6.34
CA SER A 292 -23.97 16.41 7.04
C SER A 292 -25.47 16.38 6.76
N ALA A 293 -26.23 15.76 7.65
CA ALA A 293 -27.68 15.75 7.58
C ALA A 293 -28.24 16.31 8.88
N LYS A 294 -28.99 17.43 8.78
CA LYS A 294 -29.65 18.08 9.93
C LYS A 294 -28.72 18.39 11.12
N GLY A 295 -27.47 18.78 10.85
CA GLY A 295 -26.51 19.16 11.89
C GLY A 295 -25.83 18.01 12.64
N ILE A 296 -26.02 16.76 12.21
CA ILE A 296 -25.22 15.62 12.67
C ILE A 296 -24.11 15.39 11.65
N THR A 297 -22.87 15.54 12.09
CA THR A 297 -21.66 15.10 11.36
C THR A 297 -21.29 13.73 11.89
N VAL A 298 -21.21 12.73 11.01
CA VAL A 298 -20.60 11.43 11.33
C VAL A 298 -19.13 11.52 10.94
N ASP A 299 -18.23 11.27 11.87
CA ASP A 299 -16.80 11.21 11.54
C ASP A 299 -16.56 10.09 10.52
N PRO A 300 -15.81 10.35 9.43
CA PRO A 300 -15.51 9.34 8.40
C PRO A 300 -14.91 8.06 8.98
N PHE A 301 -14.12 8.22 10.04
CA PHE A 301 -13.43 7.14 10.71
C PHE A 301 -13.69 7.18 12.21
N GLN A 302 -13.88 6.01 12.79
CA GLN A 302 -13.85 5.81 14.24
C GLN A 302 -12.65 4.91 14.56
N ILE A 303 -11.50 5.54 14.76
CA ILE A 303 -10.27 4.85 15.13
C ILE A 303 -10.42 4.27 16.54
N CYS A 304 -9.98 3.04 16.74
CA CYS A 304 -10.03 2.40 18.05
C CYS A 304 -8.76 2.71 18.86
N TYR A 305 -8.95 3.44 19.97
CA TYR A 305 -7.91 3.76 20.94
C TYR A 305 -8.12 3.01 22.26
N GLN A 306 -7.03 2.72 22.97
CA GLN A 306 -7.05 2.07 24.28
C GLN A 306 -7.08 3.08 25.44
N THR A 307 -7.71 2.71 26.56
CA THR A 307 -7.56 3.39 27.87
C THR A 307 -7.68 2.33 28.98
N GLY A 308 -6.82 2.23 30.02
CA GLY A 308 -7.01 1.34 31.21
C GLY A 308 -6.02 0.16 31.46
N ASP A 309 -6.41 -0.84 32.28
CA ASP A 309 -5.66 -2.07 32.68
C ASP A 309 -6.23 -3.42 32.09
N PRO A 310 -5.43 -4.50 31.97
CA PRO A 310 -5.77 -5.75 31.24
C PRO A 310 -6.69 -6.78 31.94
N CYS A 311 -7.16 -7.76 31.16
CA CYS A 311 -8.24 -8.72 31.45
C CYS A 311 -7.98 -9.66 32.65
N ASP A 312 -8.97 -9.74 33.56
CA ASP A 312 -9.02 -10.70 34.67
C ASP A 312 -10.10 -11.77 34.44
N LYS A 313 -9.66 -12.98 34.03
CA LYS A 313 -10.55 -14.14 33.81
C LYS A 313 -11.31 -14.60 35.05
N ALA A 314 -10.90 -14.20 36.25
CA ALA A 314 -11.62 -14.51 37.49
C ALA A 314 -12.82 -13.58 37.74
N ASN A 315 -12.93 -12.47 37.00
CA ASN A 315 -13.96 -11.45 37.20
C ASN A 315 -14.58 -10.98 35.87
N PRO A 316 -15.57 -11.71 35.30
CA PRO A 316 -16.21 -11.42 34.00
C PRO A 316 -17.02 -10.09 33.93
N GLY A 317 -16.83 -9.17 34.87
CA GLY A 317 -17.42 -7.83 34.91
C GLY A 317 -16.40 -6.69 34.92
N LYS A 318 -15.09 -6.97 34.93
CA LYS A 318 -14.02 -5.98 34.72
C LYS A 318 -13.47 -6.18 33.31
N ARG A 319 -14.23 -5.63 32.36
CA ARG A 319 -14.02 -5.79 30.92
C ARG A 319 -12.78 -5.03 30.48
N TRP A 320 -12.25 -5.40 29.31
CA TRP A 320 -11.21 -4.69 28.58
C TRP A 320 -11.34 -3.18 28.70
N VAL A 321 -10.29 -2.56 29.24
CA VAL A 321 -10.00 -1.14 29.11
C VAL A 321 -8.48 -1.14 28.91
N PRO A 322 -7.95 -1.17 27.70
CA PRO A 322 -6.53 -1.51 27.49
C PRO A 322 -5.50 -0.37 27.62
N LYS A 323 -4.20 -0.69 27.66
CA LYS A 323 -3.12 0.28 27.84
C LYS A 323 -2.26 0.42 26.58
N GLY A 324 -2.33 1.57 25.92
CA GLY A 324 -1.53 1.87 24.72
C GLY A 324 -2.21 2.91 23.85
N ASP A 325 -1.64 3.16 22.67
CA ASP A 325 -2.23 4.06 21.68
C ASP A 325 -3.24 3.33 20.75
N TRP A 326 -3.24 1.99 20.67
CA TRP A 326 -4.00 1.24 19.64
C TRP A 326 -4.72 0.03 20.18
N CYS A 327 -5.98 -0.22 19.80
CA CYS A 327 -6.77 -1.37 20.25
C CYS A 327 -6.20 -2.72 19.79
N ILE A 328 -5.19 -3.22 20.50
CA ILE A 328 -4.56 -4.51 20.25
C ILE A 328 -5.00 -5.52 21.32
N THR A 329 -5.56 -6.64 20.87
CA THR A 329 -5.80 -7.83 21.67
C THR A 329 -4.62 -8.78 21.51
N PRO A 330 -3.76 -8.94 22.54
CA PRO A 330 -2.58 -9.78 22.42
C PRO A 330 -2.94 -11.26 22.48
N CYS A 331 -2.17 -12.09 21.78
CA CYS A 331 -2.40 -13.53 21.74
C CYS A 331 -3.84 -13.90 21.34
N TYR A 332 -4.37 -13.23 20.32
CA TYR A 332 -5.64 -13.54 19.70
C TYR A 332 -5.56 -14.88 18.98
N VAL A 333 -6.33 -15.86 19.47
CA VAL A 333 -6.34 -17.22 18.94
C VAL A 333 -7.77 -17.64 18.69
N ASN A 334 -8.10 -17.86 17.42
CA ASN A 334 -9.37 -18.48 17.05
C ASN A 334 -9.20 -20.01 17.04
N PRO A 335 -9.94 -20.78 17.87
CA PRO A 335 -9.88 -22.25 17.89
C PRO A 335 -10.03 -22.92 16.52
N ALA A 336 -10.83 -22.34 15.63
CA ALA A 336 -11.07 -22.85 14.27
C ALA A 336 -9.89 -22.60 13.33
N PHE A 337 -9.06 -21.59 13.61
CA PHE A 337 -7.90 -21.17 12.83
C PHE A 337 -6.64 -21.16 13.71
N THR A 338 -6.49 -22.17 14.59
CA THR A 338 -5.35 -22.21 15.50
C THR A 338 -4.03 -22.49 14.77
N ALA A 339 -3.07 -21.57 14.90
CA ALA A 339 -1.71 -21.67 14.37
C ALA A 339 -0.88 -22.89 14.87
N THR A 340 -1.44 -23.73 15.75
CA THR A 340 -0.88 -25.05 16.09
C THR A 340 -0.93 -26.07 14.94
N GLN A 341 -1.60 -25.79 13.82
CA GLN A 341 -1.60 -26.66 12.64
C GLN A 341 -0.57 -26.27 11.55
N SER A 342 0.07 -25.09 11.62
CA SER A 342 0.98 -24.60 10.57
C SER A 342 2.41 -24.23 11.03
N GLY A 343 2.78 -24.47 12.28
CA GLY A 343 4.18 -24.36 12.72
C GLY A 343 4.59 -23.00 13.30
N ALA A 344 3.65 -22.15 13.70
CA ALA A 344 3.96 -20.94 14.45
C ALA A 344 4.63 -21.27 15.80
N SER A 345 5.61 -20.45 16.18
CA SER A 345 6.18 -20.43 17.53
C SER A 345 5.10 -19.93 18.51
N ALA A 346 4.23 -20.81 18.99
CA ALA A 346 3.38 -20.53 20.16
C ALA A 346 4.20 -20.10 21.41
N SER A 347 5.53 -20.27 21.37
CA SER A 347 6.48 -19.84 22.39
C SER A 347 6.76 -18.33 22.42
N SER A 348 6.46 -17.55 21.37
CA SER A 348 6.73 -16.09 21.34
C SER A 348 5.55 -15.23 21.79
N CYS A 349 4.35 -15.81 21.99
CA CYS A 349 3.19 -15.05 22.48
C CYS A 349 3.39 -14.62 23.94
N LYS A 350 4.04 -13.47 24.11
CA LYS A 350 4.14 -12.81 25.40
C LYS A 350 2.77 -12.25 25.69
N LYS A 351 2.02 -12.89 26.60
CA LYS A 351 0.91 -12.22 27.28
C LYS A 351 1.51 -10.97 27.94
N LYS A 352 1.45 -9.82 27.27
CA LYS A 352 1.86 -8.54 27.84
C LYS A 352 0.95 -8.34 29.07
N PRO A 353 1.52 -8.17 30.27
CA PRO A 353 0.80 -8.23 31.53
C PRO A 353 -0.21 -7.12 31.72
#